data_AF-A0A7R9Z2T0-F1
#
_entry.id   AF-A0A7R9Z2T0-F1
#
_cell.length_a   1.000
_cell.length_b   1.000
_cell.length_c   1.000
_cell.angle_alpha   90.00
_cell.angle_beta   90.00
_cell.angle_gamma   90.00
#
_symmetry.space_group_name_H-M   'P 1'
#
loop_
_entity.id
_entity.type
_entity.pdbx_description
1 polymer ?
#
loop_
_entity_poly.entity_id
_entity_poly.type
_entity_poly.pdbx_seq_one_letter_code
_entity_poly.pdbx_strand_id
1 'polypeptide(L)'
;MTAAADKPERLPAIFREVCSRFPPVLHHFFLEAFRSPGDWFTRRTSFTRSVAVNSMAGYVIGLGDRHSGNILLDRTSAEVVHIDFGVAFEQGRFLNTPELVPFRLTRDIVDGCGAAGIEGALRRCCEETMRVLRENASCILTIVGVVIADPLYRWAMTPIKAQRRQQDIDDTGDEHGDADVDDGGDTIGNADAERAVLRVKQKLAGVEVSGAPRNVPGQVAMLLADAQDPDKLCRMFPGWAPWM
;
A
#
# COMPACT_ATOMS: atom_id res chain seq x y z
N MET A 1 29.86 17.80 -13.08
CA MET A 1 29.59 17.59 -14.51
C MET A 1 28.71 16.35 -14.65
N THR A 2 27.44 16.60 -14.99
CA THR A 2 26.41 15.67 -15.50
C THR A 2 26.26 14.31 -14.81
N ALA A 3 25.57 14.30 -13.67
CA ALA A 3 24.70 13.17 -13.35
C ALA A 3 23.65 13.12 -14.47
N ALA A 4 23.86 12.23 -15.44
CA ALA A 4 22.87 11.97 -16.46
C ALA A 4 21.61 11.54 -15.74
N ALA A 5 20.55 12.35 -15.83
CA ALA A 5 19.20 11.92 -15.52
C ALA A 5 19.00 10.58 -16.24
N ASP A 6 18.98 9.49 -15.46
CA ASP A 6 18.95 8.16 -16.00
C ASP A 6 17.68 8.04 -16.84
N LYS A 7 17.83 7.66 -18.11
CA LYS A 7 16.71 7.68 -19.05
C LYS A 7 15.60 6.78 -18.49
N PRO A 8 14.34 7.21 -18.45
CA PRO A 8 13.23 6.41 -17.89
C PRO A 8 13.07 5.03 -18.55
N GLU A 9 13.64 4.85 -19.74
CA GLU A 9 13.69 3.58 -20.49
C GLU A 9 14.60 2.51 -19.85
N ARG A 10 15.57 2.90 -19.02
CA ARG A 10 16.53 1.95 -18.39
C ARG A 10 16.04 1.38 -17.07
N LEU A 11 15.14 2.08 -16.38
CA LEU A 11 14.65 1.69 -15.04
C LEU A 11 14.07 0.27 -14.99
N PRO A 12 13.23 -0.18 -15.96
CA PRO A 12 12.71 -1.54 -15.93
C PRO A 12 13.81 -2.60 -16.09
N ALA A 13 14.85 -2.32 -16.88
CA ALA A 13 15.96 -3.26 -17.08
C ALA A 13 16.80 -3.39 -15.80
N ILE A 14 17.14 -2.26 -15.17
CA ILE A 14 17.87 -2.22 -13.90
C ILE A 14 17.07 -2.92 -12.80
N PHE A 15 15.76 -2.64 -12.70
CA PHE A 15 14.90 -3.27 -11.70
C PHE A 15 14.86 -4.80 -11.83
N ARG A 16 14.78 -5.32 -13.06
CA ARG A 16 14.85 -6.77 -13.31
C ARG A 16 16.21 -7.35 -12.95
N GLU A 17 17.30 -6.62 -13.21
CA GLU A 17 18.65 -7.03 -12.81
C GLU A 17 18.81 -7.07 -11.28
N VAL A 18 18.26 -6.09 -10.56
CA VAL A 18 18.23 -6.12 -9.09
C VAL A 18 17.41 -7.31 -8.61
N CYS A 19 16.20 -7.51 -9.14
CA CYS A 19 15.34 -8.63 -8.77
C CYS A 19 15.97 -10.01 -9.04
N SER A 20 16.86 -10.13 -10.03
CA SER A 20 17.55 -11.40 -10.30
C SER A 20 18.68 -11.69 -9.31
N ARG A 21 19.27 -10.64 -8.71
CA ARG A 21 20.32 -10.75 -7.68
C ARG A 21 19.76 -10.92 -6.27
N PHE A 22 18.56 -10.41 -6.02
CA PHE A 22 17.86 -10.48 -4.74
C PHE A 22 16.63 -11.39 -4.85
N PRO A 23 16.77 -12.69 -4.54
CA PRO A 23 15.61 -13.59 -4.46
C PRO A 23 14.79 -13.28 -3.20
N PRO A 24 13.46 -13.49 -3.24
CA PRO A 24 12.63 -13.35 -2.06
C PRO A 24 12.94 -14.48 -1.06
N VAL A 25 12.88 -14.15 0.22
CA VAL A 25 13.33 -15.00 1.34
C VAL A 25 12.34 -15.02 2.50
N LEU A 26 11.23 -14.30 2.43
CA LEU A 26 10.26 -14.22 3.53
C LEU A 26 9.69 -15.58 3.96
N HIS A 27 9.59 -16.58 3.07
CA HIS A 27 9.16 -17.91 3.45
C HIS A 27 10.06 -18.57 4.53
N HIS A 28 11.35 -18.20 4.61
CA HIS A 28 12.27 -18.69 5.63
C HIS A 28 11.84 -18.29 7.04
N PHE A 29 11.27 -17.09 7.22
CA PHE A 29 10.70 -16.66 8.52
C PHE A 29 9.71 -17.70 9.04
N PHE A 30 8.80 -18.19 8.20
CA PHE A 30 7.80 -19.16 8.62
C PHE A 30 8.41 -20.51 8.98
N LEU A 31 9.41 -20.96 8.22
CA LEU A 31 10.10 -22.23 8.47
C LEU A 31 10.91 -22.19 9.77
N GLU A 32 11.53 -21.06 10.07
CA GLU A 32 12.36 -20.88 11.25
C GLU A 32 11.54 -20.62 12.53
N ALA A 33 10.48 -19.81 12.42
CA ALA A 33 9.62 -19.46 13.55
C ALA A 33 8.65 -20.57 13.94
N PHE A 34 8.14 -21.35 12.97
CA PHE A 34 7.10 -22.35 13.20
C PHE A 34 7.55 -23.74 12.75
N ARG A 35 8.18 -24.48 13.66
CA ARG A 35 8.78 -25.80 13.35
C ARG A 35 7.77 -26.94 13.22
N SER A 36 6.60 -26.81 13.83
CA SER A 36 5.51 -27.79 13.70
C SER A 36 4.78 -27.56 12.37
N PRO A 37 4.60 -28.59 11.51
CA PRO A 37 3.91 -28.43 10.23
C PRO A 37 2.49 -27.88 10.36
N GLY A 38 1.76 -28.26 11.41
CA GLY A 38 0.40 -27.76 11.67
C GLY A 38 0.39 -26.28 12.03
N ASP A 39 1.33 -25.85 12.87
CA ASP A 39 1.48 -24.45 13.24
C ASP A 39 1.95 -23.63 12.03
N TRP A 40 2.97 -24.09 11.32
CA TRP A 40 3.46 -23.46 10.09
C TRP A 40 2.32 -23.22 9.09
N PHE A 41 1.50 -24.23 8.83
CA PHE A 41 0.37 -24.11 7.91
C PHE A 41 -0.65 -23.08 8.39
N THR A 42 -0.98 -23.11 9.69
CA THR A 42 -1.93 -22.18 10.30
C THR A 42 -1.43 -20.74 10.24
N ARG A 43 -0.17 -20.51 10.63
CA ARG A 43 0.48 -19.19 10.69
C ARG A 43 0.66 -18.59 9.31
N ARG A 44 1.13 -19.37 8.33
CA ARG A 44 1.19 -18.93 6.93
C ARG A 44 -0.20 -18.59 6.39
N THR A 45 -1.23 -19.34 6.76
CA THR A 45 -2.61 -19.03 6.36
C THR A 45 -3.11 -17.73 6.99
N SER A 46 -2.81 -17.48 8.26
CA SER A 46 -3.08 -16.20 8.93
C SER A 46 -2.37 -15.03 8.25
N PHE A 47 -1.09 -15.20 7.92
CA PHE A 47 -0.34 -14.22 7.13
C PHE A 47 -1.04 -13.89 5.82
N THR A 48 -1.32 -14.89 4.97
CA THR A 48 -1.96 -14.66 3.67
C THR A 48 -3.33 -13.99 3.81
N ARG A 49 -4.13 -14.35 4.82
CA ARG A 49 -5.43 -13.72 5.09
C ARG A 49 -5.27 -12.27 5.51
N SER A 50 -4.38 -11.98 6.45
CA SER A 50 -4.14 -10.62 6.93
C SER A 50 -3.58 -9.70 5.83
N VAL A 51 -2.69 -10.20 4.97
CA VAL A 51 -2.22 -9.47 3.77
C VAL A 51 -3.41 -9.15 2.87
N ALA A 52 -4.23 -10.13 2.50
CA ALA A 52 -5.39 -9.91 1.63
C ALA A 52 -6.35 -8.84 2.19
N VAL A 53 -6.67 -8.94 3.48
CA VAL A 53 -7.59 -8.00 4.15
C VAL A 53 -7.01 -6.58 4.16
N ASN A 54 -5.76 -6.43 4.61
CA ASN A 54 -5.10 -5.13 4.67
C ASN A 54 -4.88 -4.51 3.29
N SER A 55 -4.55 -5.31 2.26
CA SER A 55 -4.40 -4.83 0.88
C SER A 55 -5.72 -4.28 0.32
N MET A 56 -6.83 -5.01 0.49
CA MET A 56 -8.13 -4.57 -0.02
C MET A 56 -8.68 -3.37 0.75
N ALA A 57 -8.61 -3.39 2.08
CA ALA A 57 -9.04 -2.27 2.92
C ALA A 57 -8.17 -1.02 2.67
N GLY A 58 -6.85 -1.19 2.61
CA GLY A 58 -5.89 -0.13 2.32
C GLY A 58 -6.12 0.48 0.94
N TYR A 59 -6.39 -0.34 -0.08
CA TYR A 59 -6.78 0.17 -1.40
C TYR A 59 -8.08 0.96 -1.33
N VAL A 60 -9.14 0.46 -0.68
CA VAL A 60 -10.44 1.18 -0.63
C VAL A 60 -10.27 2.55 0.01
N ILE A 61 -9.57 2.62 1.14
CA ILE A 61 -9.31 3.88 1.86
C ILE A 61 -8.30 4.76 1.11
N GLY A 62 -7.40 4.18 0.32
CA GLY A 62 -6.30 4.89 -0.33
C GLY A 62 -5.12 5.15 0.60
N LEU A 63 -4.78 4.18 1.44
CA LEU A 63 -3.60 4.23 2.30
C LEU A 63 -2.32 4.23 1.46
N GLY A 64 -1.46 5.22 1.69
CA GLY A 64 -0.14 5.32 1.07
C GLY A 64 0.98 5.19 2.09
N ASP A 65 2.21 5.46 1.66
CA ASP A 65 3.42 5.40 2.49
C ASP A 65 3.64 4.01 3.12
N ARG A 66 3.39 2.96 2.33
CA ARG A 66 3.42 1.55 2.76
C ARG A 66 4.78 0.90 2.52
N HIS A 67 5.84 1.55 3.00
CA HIS A 67 7.18 0.97 3.05
C HIS A 67 7.26 -0.11 4.16
N SER A 68 8.35 -0.90 4.18
CA SER A 68 8.51 -2.03 5.11
C SER A 68 8.51 -1.63 6.58
N GLY A 69 8.85 -0.38 6.92
CA GLY A 69 8.79 0.15 8.28
C GLY A 69 7.36 0.30 8.81
N ASN A 70 6.37 0.48 7.91
CA ASN A 70 4.97 0.67 8.27
C ASN A 70 4.12 -0.60 8.19
N ILE A 71 4.76 -1.76 8.00
CA ILE A 71 4.11 -3.06 7.92
C ILE A 71 4.80 -4.00 8.90
N LEU A 72 4.15 -4.26 10.03
CA LEU A 72 4.64 -5.15 11.07
C LEU A 72 4.13 -6.57 10.85
N LEU A 73 4.99 -7.55 11.14
CA LEU A 73 4.64 -8.96 11.17
C LEU A 73 4.69 -9.45 12.61
N ASP A 74 3.55 -9.86 13.16
CA ASP A 74 3.53 -10.44 14.51
C ASP A 74 4.20 -11.82 14.50
N ARG A 75 5.22 -12.00 15.35
CA ARG A 75 5.98 -13.25 15.43
C ARG A 75 5.18 -14.41 16.00
N THR A 76 4.09 -14.14 16.71
CA THR A 76 3.28 -15.19 17.34
C THR A 76 2.15 -15.65 16.44
N SER A 77 1.34 -14.73 15.91
CA SER A 77 0.20 -15.03 15.05
C SER A 77 0.58 -15.16 13.57
N ALA A 78 1.70 -14.55 13.16
CA ALA A 78 2.08 -14.29 11.78
C ALA A 78 1.11 -13.40 11.00
N GLU A 79 0.25 -12.65 11.68
CA GLU A 79 -0.60 -11.66 11.04
C GLU A 79 0.17 -10.37 10.76
N VAL A 80 -0.16 -9.75 9.64
CA VAL A 80 0.36 -8.45 9.22
C VAL A 80 -0.49 -7.35 9.82
N VAL A 81 0.17 -6.36 10.42
CA VAL A 81 -0.43 -5.17 11.01
C VAL A 81 0.17 -3.94 10.37
N HIS A 82 -0.67 -3.07 9.81
CA HIS A 82 -0.22 -1.78 9.31
C HIS A 82 -0.18 -0.78 10.47
N ILE A 83 0.87 0.03 10.53
CA ILE A 83 1.03 1.12 11.50
C ILE A 83 1.24 2.44 10.76
N ASP A 84 1.12 3.56 11.48
CA ASP A 84 1.20 4.93 10.93
C ASP A 84 0.26 5.14 9.73
N PHE A 85 -0.91 5.72 9.97
CA PHE A 85 -1.89 6.00 8.91
C PHE A 85 -1.84 7.47 8.44
N GLY A 86 -0.72 8.15 8.65
CA GLY A 86 -0.56 9.58 8.34
C GLY A 86 -0.68 9.94 6.86
N VAL A 87 -0.61 8.97 5.95
CA VAL A 87 -0.85 9.13 4.51
C VAL A 87 -2.04 8.27 4.08
N ALA A 88 -3.20 8.89 3.88
CA ALA A 88 -4.45 8.22 3.54
C ALA A 88 -5.17 8.93 2.39
N PHE A 89 -6.27 8.36 1.89
CA PHE A 89 -7.13 8.98 0.88
C PHE A 89 -6.41 9.44 -0.40
N GLU A 90 -5.54 8.58 -0.93
CA GLU A 90 -4.71 8.82 -2.13
C GLU A 90 -3.59 9.86 -1.98
N GLN A 91 -3.33 10.33 -0.76
CA GLN A 91 -2.26 11.30 -0.50
C GLN A 91 -0.87 10.82 -0.97
N GLY A 92 -0.62 9.51 -0.97
CA GLY A 92 0.63 8.91 -1.47
C GLY A 92 0.94 9.23 -2.94
N ARG A 93 -0.06 9.60 -3.74
CA ARG A 93 0.11 10.04 -5.14
C ARG A 93 0.64 11.46 -5.27
N PHE A 94 0.60 12.25 -4.20
CA PHE A 94 1.07 13.64 -4.16
C PHE A 94 2.44 13.79 -3.47
N LEU A 95 3.09 12.67 -3.13
CA LEU A 95 4.49 12.67 -2.71
C LEU A 95 5.42 13.10 -3.87
N ASN A 96 6.64 13.56 -3.56
CA ASN A 96 7.60 13.99 -4.58
C ASN A 96 7.93 12.87 -5.56
N THR A 97 8.09 11.66 -5.05
CA THR A 97 8.03 10.42 -5.83
C THR A 97 6.68 9.74 -5.54
N PRO A 98 5.70 9.84 -6.46
CA PRO A 98 4.36 9.28 -6.25
C PRO A 98 4.36 7.76 -6.09
N GLU A 99 3.51 7.25 -5.20
CA GLU A 99 3.20 5.83 -5.16
C GLU A 99 2.27 5.44 -6.31
N LEU A 100 2.73 4.51 -7.16
CA LEU A 100 2.05 4.13 -8.40
C LEU A 100 1.25 2.83 -8.29
N VAL A 101 1.55 2.00 -7.30
CA VAL A 101 0.86 0.73 -7.04
C VAL A 101 -0.28 0.91 -6.03
N PRO A 102 -1.36 0.11 -6.10
CA PRO A 102 -2.53 0.26 -5.22
C PRO A 102 -2.28 -0.15 -3.75
N PHE A 103 -1.30 -1.02 -3.50
CA PHE A 103 -0.86 -1.48 -2.17
C PHE A 103 0.47 -2.22 -2.32
N ARG A 104 1.14 -2.47 -1.18
CA ARG A 104 2.37 -3.27 -1.16
C ARG A 104 2.04 -4.75 -1.37
N LEU A 105 2.42 -5.30 -2.53
CA LEU A 105 2.42 -6.74 -2.82
C LEU A 105 3.67 -7.10 -3.63
N THR A 106 4.80 -7.04 -2.95
CA THR A 106 6.13 -7.29 -3.53
C THR A 106 6.49 -8.79 -3.53
N ARG A 107 7.69 -9.12 -4.02
CA ARG A 107 8.12 -10.52 -4.24
C ARG A 107 8.30 -11.25 -2.91
N ASP A 108 9.05 -10.66 -1.98
CA ASP A 108 8.63 -10.42 -0.60
C ASP A 108 7.41 -11.19 -0.08
N ILE A 109 6.30 -10.46 -0.14
CA ILE A 109 5.00 -10.82 0.41
C ILE A 109 4.41 -12.01 -0.34
N VAL A 110 4.61 -12.08 -1.66
CA VAL A 110 4.11 -13.19 -2.49
C VAL A 110 4.80 -14.51 -2.10
N ASP A 111 6.10 -14.47 -1.83
CA ASP A 111 6.87 -15.62 -1.36
C ASP A 111 6.37 -16.12 0.01
N GLY A 112 6.06 -15.20 0.93
CA GLY A 112 5.42 -15.53 2.21
C GLY A 112 4.06 -16.23 2.08
N CYS A 113 3.35 -16.05 0.96
CA CYS A 113 2.09 -16.78 0.68
C CYS A 113 2.33 -18.26 0.30
N GLY A 114 3.58 -18.66 0.08
CA GLY A 114 3.99 -20.00 -0.28
C GLY A 114 3.81 -20.31 -1.76
N ALA A 115 3.91 -21.60 -2.12
CA ALA A 115 4.01 -22.04 -3.52
C ALA A 115 2.83 -21.65 -4.43
N ALA A 116 1.64 -21.40 -3.87
CA ALA A 116 0.49 -20.94 -4.65
C ALA A 116 0.54 -19.44 -4.98
N GLY A 117 1.43 -18.68 -4.33
CA GLY A 117 1.56 -17.24 -4.46
C GLY A 117 0.20 -16.53 -4.37
N ILE A 118 -0.09 -15.73 -5.39
CA ILE A 118 -1.36 -14.97 -5.46
C ILE A 118 -2.57 -15.83 -5.83
N GLU A 119 -2.39 -16.93 -6.58
CA GLU A 119 -3.49 -17.73 -7.16
C GLU A 119 -4.13 -18.70 -6.15
N GLY A 120 -3.67 -18.70 -4.91
CA GLY A 120 -4.18 -19.56 -3.84
C GLY A 120 -5.15 -18.86 -2.89
N ALA A 121 -4.84 -18.96 -1.60
CA ALA A 121 -5.66 -18.35 -0.55
C ALA A 121 -5.73 -16.82 -0.68
N LEU A 122 -4.67 -16.17 -1.18
CA LEU A 122 -4.61 -14.71 -1.30
C LEU A 122 -5.74 -14.16 -2.18
N ARG A 123 -5.82 -14.58 -3.45
CA ARG A 123 -6.87 -14.13 -4.38
C ARG A 123 -8.26 -14.33 -3.81
N ARG A 124 -8.56 -15.53 -3.28
CA ARG A 124 -9.88 -15.81 -2.69
C ARG A 124 -10.21 -14.92 -1.50
N CYS A 125 -9.23 -14.67 -0.62
CA CYS A 125 -9.43 -13.77 0.52
C CYS A 125 -9.59 -12.31 0.06
N CYS A 126 -8.89 -11.87 -0.98
CA CYS A 126 -9.07 -10.54 -1.56
C CYS A 126 -10.47 -10.38 -2.16
N GLU A 127 -10.95 -11.36 -2.93
CA GLU A 127 -12.30 -11.37 -3.49
C GLU A 127 -13.36 -11.32 -2.41
N GLU A 128 -13.24 -12.16 -1.38
CA GLU A 128 -14.19 -12.19 -0.28
C GLU A 128 -14.18 -10.89 0.54
N THR A 129 -12.99 -10.36 0.83
CA THR A 129 -12.85 -9.07 1.53
C THR A 129 -13.50 -7.96 0.71
N MET A 130 -13.19 -7.87 -0.59
CA MET A 130 -13.75 -6.86 -1.46
C MET A 130 -15.27 -7.00 -1.56
N ARG A 131 -15.82 -8.21 -1.64
CA ARG A 131 -17.26 -8.47 -1.61
C ARG A 131 -17.89 -7.87 -0.35
N VAL A 132 -17.36 -8.19 0.83
CA VAL A 132 -17.86 -7.69 2.11
C VAL A 132 -17.76 -6.17 2.21
N LEU A 133 -16.64 -5.57 1.78
CA LEU A 133 -16.47 -4.12 1.76
C LEU A 133 -17.53 -3.44 0.86
N ARG A 134 -17.81 -4.00 -0.32
CA ARG A 134 -18.82 -3.47 -1.25
C ARG A 134 -20.24 -3.61 -0.71
N GLU A 135 -20.57 -4.72 -0.07
CA GLU A 135 -21.88 -4.94 0.57
C GLU A 135 -22.13 -3.95 1.71
N ASN A 136 -21.06 -3.54 2.40
CA ASN A 136 -21.13 -2.59 3.52
C ASN A 136 -20.70 -1.16 3.11
N ALA A 137 -20.77 -0.83 1.82
CA ALA A 137 -20.27 0.44 1.29
C ALA A 137 -20.92 1.66 1.94
N SER A 138 -22.22 1.61 2.27
CA SER A 138 -22.92 2.71 2.95
C SER A 138 -22.29 3.03 4.31
N CYS A 139 -22.03 2.01 5.13
CA CYS A 139 -21.40 2.15 6.44
C CYS A 139 -19.99 2.73 6.32
N ILE A 140 -19.17 2.20 5.39
CA ILE A 140 -17.81 2.69 5.15
C ILE A 140 -17.81 4.16 4.73
N LEU A 141 -18.69 4.54 3.79
CA LEU A 141 -18.81 5.92 3.33
C LEU A 141 -19.27 6.87 4.43
N THR A 142 -20.15 6.42 5.34
CA THR A 142 -20.53 7.22 6.51
C THR A 142 -19.35 7.44 7.44
N ILE A 143 -18.59 6.38 7.79
CA ILE A 143 -17.41 6.51 8.66
C ILE A 143 -16.38 7.44 8.02
N VAL A 144 -16.06 7.23 6.75
CA VAL A 144 -15.11 8.06 6.01
C VAL A 144 -15.60 9.51 5.93
N GLY A 145 -16.90 9.74 5.69
CA GLY A 145 -17.48 11.08 5.66
C GLY A 145 -17.40 11.82 7.00
N VAL A 146 -17.57 11.11 8.13
CA VAL A 146 -17.42 11.70 9.47
C VAL A 146 -15.96 12.05 9.75
N VAL A 147 -15.04 11.13 9.46
CA VAL A 147 -13.60 11.36 9.65
C VAL A 147 -13.16 12.57 8.82
N ILE A 148 -13.61 12.64 7.57
CA ILE A 148 -13.24 13.71 6.64
C ILE A 148 -13.84 15.07 7.00
N ALA A 149 -15.01 15.09 7.63
CA ALA A 149 -15.65 16.33 8.08
C ALA A 149 -15.03 16.90 9.37
N ASP A 150 -14.06 16.23 9.99
CA ASP A 150 -13.40 16.73 11.18
C ASP A 150 -12.59 18.01 10.85
N PRO A 151 -12.97 19.17 11.43
CA PRO A 151 -12.29 20.44 11.16
C PRO A 151 -10.85 20.49 11.68
N LEU A 152 -10.47 19.59 12.59
CA LEU A 152 -9.11 19.51 13.11
C LEU A 152 -8.19 18.68 12.22
N TYR A 153 -8.75 17.87 11.32
CA TYR A 153 -7.95 17.04 10.43
C TYR A 153 -7.55 17.82 9.17
N ARG A 154 -6.24 18.06 9.01
CA ARG A 154 -5.69 18.76 7.84
C ARG A 154 -5.42 17.78 6.69
N TRP A 155 -6.30 17.79 5.70
CA TRP A 155 -6.30 16.88 4.54
C TRP A 155 -5.24 17.17 3.47
N ALA A 156 -4.65 18.36 3.46
CA ALA A 156 -3.71 18.75 2.41
C ALA A 156 -2.30 18.19 2.69
N MET A 157 -1.78 17.38 1.74
CA MET A 157 -0.34 17.09 1.68
C MET A 157 0.39 18.34 1.19
N THR A 158 1.07 19.03 2.10
CA THR A 158 1.91 20.17 1.72
C THR A 158 3.21 19.69 1.09
N PRO A 159 3.82 20.45 0.16
CA PRO A 159 5.11 20.10 -0.43
C PRO A 159 6.20 19.84 0.62
N ILE A 160 6.16 20.57 1.75
CA ILE A 160 7.09 20.39 2.87
C ILE A 160 6.87 19.03 3.57
N LYS A 161 5.62 18.65 3.85
CA LYS A 161 5.28 17.34 4.44
C LYS A 161 5.64 16.20 3.48
N ALA A 162 5.40 16.37 2.19
CA ALA A 162 5.79 15.41 1.15
C ALA A 162 7.32 15.23 1.04
N GLN A 163 8.08 16.32 1.19
CA GLN A 163 9.53 16.31 1.13
C GLN A 163 10.17 15.64 2.35
N ARG A 164 9.74 15.97 3.58
CA ARG A 164 10.28 15.39 4.82
C ARG A 164 10.12 13.87 4.86
N ARG A 165 8.93 13.36 4.52
CA ARG A 165 8.64 11.91 4.48
C ARG A 165 9.54 11.11 3.54
N GLN A 166 10.15 11.74 2.54
CA GLN A 166 11.09 11.10 1.60
C GLN A 166 12.56 11.50 1.85
N GLN A 167 12.83 12.40 2.79
CA GLN A 167 14.20 12.81 3.19
C GLN A 167 14.72 12.01 4.40
N ASP A 168 13.84 11.60 5.31
CA ASP A 168 14.21 10.93 6.58
C ASP A 168 14.87 9.54 6.41
N ILE A 169 15.04 9.05 5.17
CA ILE A 169 15.72 7.77 4.87
C ILE A 169 17.17 7.98 4.40
N ASP A 170 17.53 9.19 3.94
CA ASP A 170 18.90 9.51 3.49
C ASP A 170 19.83 9.93 4.65
N ASP A 171 19.29 10.23 5.85
CA ASP A 171 20.09 10.67 7.00
C ASP A 171 19.95 9.69 8.17
N THR A 172 21.02 8.94 8.44
CA THR A 172 21.13 8.11 9.65
C THR A 172 21.22 9.02 10.88
N GLY A 173 20.09 9.26 11.52
CA GLY A 173 20.01 9.75 12.90
C GLY A 173 19.69 11.23 13.02
N ASP A 174 18.41 11.54 13.22
CA ASP A 174 17.99 12.40 14.32
C ASP A 174 16.46 12.34 14.45
N GLU A 175 15.98 11.79 15.57
CA GLU A 175 14.59 11.89 15.99
C GLU A 175 14.32 13.34 16.44
N HIS A 176 13.86 14.19 15.52
CA HIS A 176 13.32 15.50 15.89
C HIS A 176 11.83 15.57 15.58
N GLY A 177 11.09 15.90 16.64
CA GLY A 177 9.65 15.73 16.76
C GLY A 177 8.81 16.46 15.73
N ASP A 178 7.59 15.93 15.62
CA ASP A 178 6.50 16.34 14.77
C ASP A 178 6.08 17.78 15.10
N ALA A 179 6.78 18.76 14.53
CA ALA A 179 6.41 20.17 14.58
C ALA A 179 5.58 20.49 13.34
N ASP A 180 4.26 20.53 13.52
CA ASP A 180 3.29 21.03 12.56
C ASP A 180 3.67 22.47 12.16
N VAL A 181 4.27 22.60 10.98
CA VAL A 181 4.47 23.91 10.35
C VAL A 181 3.12 24.36 9.79
N ASP A 182 2.55 25.38 10.43
CA ASP A 182 1.32 26.05 10.04
C ASP A 182 1.55 26.87 8.76
N ASP A 183 1.01 26.41 7.63
CA ASP A 183 0.92 27.19 6.39
C ASP A 183 -0.58 27.45 6.11
N GLY A 184 -0.97 28.72 6.23
CA GLY A 184 -2.35 29.21 6.28
C GLY A 184 -3.13 29.10 4.97
N GLY A 185 -3.44 27.89 4.53
CA GLY A 185 -4.31 27.60 3.37
C GLY A 185 -5.78 27.38 3.75
N ASP A 186 -6.46 28.39 4.26
CA ASP A 186 -7.75 28.29 4.97
C ASP A 186 -9.02 28.11 4.09
N THR A 187 -8.88 27.69 2.81
CA THR A 187 -10.03 27.58 1.89
C THR A 187 -10.08 26.33 1.00
N ILE A 188 -9.08 25.44 1.06
CA ILE A 188 -8.95 24.29 0.13
C ILE A 188 -9.39 22.95 0.76
N GLY A 189 -9.58 22.90 2.09
CA GLY A 189 -9.79 21.65 2.83
C GLY A 189 -11.05 20.85 2.44
N ASN A 190 -12.18 21.52 2.12
CA ASN A 190 -13.45 20.82 1.88
C ASN A 190 -13.52 20.15 0.49
N ALA A 191 -12.81 20.69 -0.51
CA ALA A 191 -12.81 20.13 -1.87
C ALA A 191 -11.99 18.83 -1.94
N ASP A 192 -10.85 18.77 -1.23
CA ASP A 192 -10.02 17.57 -1.14
C ASP A 192 -10.72 16.46 -0.36
N ALA A 193 -11.42 16.84 0.72
CA ALA A 193 -12.33 16.00 1.48
C ALA A 193 -13.41 15.34 0.61
N GLU A 194 -14.18 16.14 -0.14
CA GLU A 194 -15.22 15.61 -1.04
C GLU A 194 -14.64 14.70 -2.13
N ARG A 195 -13.47 15.04 -2.67
CA ARG A 195 -12.76 14.23 -3.66
C ARG A 195 -12.34 12.88 -3.09
N ALA A 196 -11.85 12.84 -1.85
CA ALA A 196 -11.48 11.62 -1.15
C ALA A 196 -12.69 10.69 -0.97
N VAL A 197 -13.81 11.20 -0.43
CA VAL A 197 -15.06 10.44 -0.28
C VAL A 197 -15.55 9.90 -1.63
N LEU A 198 -15.54 10.74 -2.66
CA LEU A 198 -15.94 10.34 -4.01
C LEU A 198 -15.05 9.21 -4.55
N ARG A 199 -13.75 9.28 -4.30
CA ARG A 199 -12.81 8.24 -4.74
C ARG A 199 -13.06 6.91 -4.02
N VAL A 200 -13.27 6.93 -2.70
CA VAL A 200 -13.65 5.73 -1.93
C VAL A 200 -14.93 5.11 -2.48
N LYS A 201 -15.95 5.94 -2.78
CA LYS A 201 -17.21 5.50 -3.38
C LYS A 201 -17.01 4.83 -4.74
N GLN A 202 -16.16 5.40 -5.60
CA GLN A 202 -15.83 4.81 -6.91
C GLN A 202 -15.15 3.44 -6.76
N LYS A 203 -14.18 3.32 -5.86
CA LYS A 203 -13.48 2.04 -5.60
C LYS A 203 -14.45 0.95 -5.11
N LEU A 204 -15.37 1.29 -4.21
CA LEU A 204 -16.43 0.38 -3.73
C LEU A 204 -17.46 0.05 -4.82
N ALA A 205 -17.65 0.91 -5.82
CA ALA A 205 -18.48 0.61 -6.98
C ALA A 205 -17.76 -0.26 -8.02
N GLY A 206 -16.46 -0.52 -7.86
CA GLY A 206 -15.63 -1.19 -8.86
C GLY A 206 -15.26 -0.31 -10.06
N VAL A 207 -15.30 1.01 -9.87
CA VAL A 207 -15.01 2.01 -10.91
C VAL A 207 -13.60 2.58 -10.70
N GLU A 208 -12.74 2.40 -11.70
CA GLU A 208 -11.44 3.06 -11.78
C GLU A 208 -11.53 4.38 -12.53
N VAL A 209 -10.43 5.15 -12.49
CA VAL A 209 -10.30 6.53 -13.01
C VAL A 209 -10.82 6.70 -14.46
N SER A 210 -10.86 5.62 -15.26
CA SER A 210 -11.36 5.64 -16.64
C SER A 210 -11.86 4.26 -17.10
N GLY A 211 -12.99 3.78 -16.55
CA GLY A 211 -13.54 2.50 -17.01
C GLY A 211 -14.97 2.19 -16.58
N ALA A 212 -15.53 1.17 -17.22
CA ALA A 212 -16.79 0.57 -16.79
C ALA A 212 -16.62 -0.12 -15.42
N PRO A 213 -17.68 -0.17 -14.59
CA PRO A 213 -17.66 -0.89 -13.33
C PRO A 213 -17.25 -2.36 -13.53
N ARG A 214 -16.29 -2.83 -12.72
CA ARG A 214 -15.87 -4.24 -12.69
C ARG A 214 -16.62 -5.01 -11.60
N ASN A 215 -16.86 -6.28 -11.85
CA ASN A 215 -17.27 -7.21 -10.79
C ASN A 215 -16.10 -7.45 -9.83
N VAL A 216 -16.38 -8.07 -8.68
CA VAL A 216 -15.38 -8.29 -7.62
C VAL A 216 -14.15 -9.07 -8.13
N PRO A 217 -14.28 -10.24 -8.78
CA PRO A 217 -13.12 -10.98 -9.26
C PRO A 217 -12.29 -10.19 -10.29
N GLY A 218 -12.95 -9.48 -11.21
CA GLY A 218 -12.28 -8.67 -12.22
C GLY A 218 -11.56 -7.46 -11.66
N GLN A 219 -12.10 -6.82 -10.62
CA GLN A 219 -11.43 -5.75 -9.90
C GLN A 219 -10.22 -6.27 -9.14
N VAL A 220 -10.37 -7.35 -8.36
CA VAL A 220 -9.27 -7.95 -7.60
C VAL A 220 -8.15 -8.44 -8.51
N ALA A 221 -8.46 -9.11 -9.62
CA ALA A 221 -7.46 -9.55 -10.58
C ALA A 221 -6.66 -8.37 -11.15
N MET A 222 -7.33 -7.27 -11.48
CA MET A 222 -6.67 -6.06 -11.97
C MET A 222 -5.77 -5.44 -10.89
N LEU A 223 -6.24 -5.34 -9.64
CA LEU A 223 -5.46 -4.79 -8.53
C LEU A 223 -4.22 -5.62 -8.19
N LEU A 224 -4.35 -6.96 -8.18
CA LEU A 224 -3.22 -7.86 -7.94
C LEU A 224 -2.17 -7.75 -9.05
N ALA A 225 -2.59 -7.60 -10.31
CA ALA A 225 -1.68 -7.40 -11.43
C ALA A 225 -0.98 -6.04 -11.34
N ASP A 226 -1.74 -4.98 -11.02
CA ASP A 226 -1.22 -3.62 -10.86
C ASP A 226 -0.18 -3.53 -9.73
N ALA A 227 -0.47 -4.12 -8.58
CA ALA A 227 0.42 -4.13 -7.42
C ALA A 227 1.79 -4.79 -7.67
N GLN A 228 1.89 -5.63 -8.70
CA GLN A 228 3.10 -6.37 -9.07
C GLN A 228 3.73 -5.87 -10.38
N ASP A 229 3.22 -4.78 -10.96
CA ASP A 229 3.68 -4.26 -12.25
C ASP A 229 5.13 -3.75 -12.15
N PRO A 230 6.12 -4.39 -12.82
CA PRO A 230 7.51 -3.98 -12.75
C PRO A 230 7.75 -2.56 -13.29
N ASP A 231 6.93 -2.10 -14.24
CA ASP A 231 7.08 -0.77 -14.82
C ASP A 231 6.61 0.35 -13.86
N LYS A 232 5.74 0.00 -12.90
CA LYS A 232 5.35 0.88 -11.78
C LYS A 232 6.34 0.77 -10.62
N LEU A 233 6.67 -0.46 -10.23
CA LEU A 233 7.58 -0.75 -9.12
C LEU A 233 8.97 -0.13 -9.33
N CYS A 234 9.51 -0.14 -10.56
CA CYS A 234 10.82 0.46 -10.84
C CYS A 234 10.87 1.99 -10.72
N ARG A 235 9.71 2.67 -10.62
CA ARG A 235 9.58 4.12 -10.45
C ARG A 235 9.21 4.52 -9.02
N MET A 236 9.02 3.54 -8.14
CA MET A 236 8.73 3.79 -6.73
C MET A 236 9.96 4.37 -6.04
N PHE A 237 9.72 5.13 -4.98
CA PHE A 237 10.77 5.68 -4.13
C PHE A 237 11.70 4.56 -3.61
N PRO A 238 13.05 4.69 -3.67
CA PRO A 238 13.96 3.64 -3.24
C PRO A 238 13.77 3.17 -1.80
N GLY A 239 13.44 4.08 -0.87
CA GLY A 239 13.15 3.75 0.54
C GLY A 239 11.88 2.90 0.73
N TRP A 240 10.99 2.86 -0.26
CA TRP A 240 9.88 1.91 -0.30
C TRP A 240 10.37 0.47 -0.52
N ALA A 241 11.58 0.31 -1.05
CA ALA A 241 12.23 -0.96 -1.37
C ALA A 241 11.36 -1.91 -2.22
N PRO A 242 11.05 -1.52 -3.48
CA PRO A 242 10.14 -2.28 -4.35
C PRO A 242 10.67 -3.64 -4.83
N TRP A 243 11.98 -3.88 -4.69
CA TRP A 243 12.60 -5.15 -5.06
C TRP A 243 12.44 -6.25 -3.98
N MET A 244 12.08 -5.86 -2.75
CA MET A 244 11.78 -6.76 -1.62
C MET A 244 10.30 -7.12 -1.64
#